data_AF-A0A497BLR6-F1
#
_entry.id   AF-A0A497BLR6-F1
#
_cell.length_a   1.000
_cell.length_b   1.000
_cell.length_c   1.000
_cell.angle_alpha   90.00
_cell.angle_beta   90.00
_cell.angle_gamma   90.00
#
_symmetry.space_group_name_H-M   'P 1'
#
loop_
_entity.id
_entity.type
_entity.pdbx_description
1 polymer ?
#
loop_
_entity_poly.entity_id
_entity_poly.type
_entity_poly.pdbx_seq_one_letter_code
_entity_poly.pdbx_strand_id
1 'polypeptide(L)'
;MKSRQHIQSALKWLIPGMGVKRWVLLLACGIALLSLGFSFLLRELYPLPSVFYYLTLQFIPRGLRAGLFGLIGAGVVMLALLYLNRALLKPFVEPNPETVVNAVYRYRRRERGPKVVAIGGGHGLATLLRGLKQYTSNITAVVTVADDGGSSGRLRRELGVLPPGDFRNCIAALADDEAL
;
A
#
# COMPACT_ATOMS: atom_id res chain seq x y z
N MET A 1 -6.05 -14.81 24.74
CA MET A 1 -4.81 -14.13 24.29
C MET A 1 -4.99 -13.24 23.06
N LYS A 2 -5.68 -13.66 21.99
CA LYS A 2 -5.88 -12.88 20.75
C LYS A 2 -6.57 -11.50 20.93
N SER A 3 -7.55 -11.38 21.82
CA SER A 3 -8.29 -10.11 22.07
C SER A 3 -7.38 -8.94 22.51
N ARG A 4 -6.38 -9.19 23.37
CA ARG A 4 -5.44 -8.14 23.82
C ARG A 4 -4.56 -7.60 22.69
N GLN A 5 -4.19 -8.43 21.72
CA GLN A 5 -3.36 -8.02 20.59
C GLN A 5 -4.12 -7.12 19.60
N HIS A 6 -5.42 -7.36 19.40
CA HIS A 6 -6.26 -6.47 18.58
C HIS A 6 -6.43 -5.09 19.21
N ILE A 7 -6.64 -5.02 20.53
CA ILE A 7 -6.79 -3.75 21.25
C ILE A 7 -5.49 -2.94 21.21
N GLN A 8 -4.34 -3.58 21.45
CA GLN A 8 -3.04 -2.93 21.37
C GLN A 8 -2.74 -2.42 19.95
N SER A 9 -3.18 -3.13 18.92
CA SER A 9 -3.01 -2.70 17.53
C SER A 9 -3.94 -1.52 17.18
N ALA A 10 -5.17 -1.51 17.69
CA ALA A 10 -6.09 -0.38 17.53
C ALA A 10 -5.59 0.88 18.25
N LEU A 11 -4.99 0.74 19.44
CA LEU A 11 -4.38 1.85 20.18
C LEU A 11 -3.22 2.50 19.43
N LYS A 12 -2.53 1.77 18.54
CA LYS A 12 -1.48 2.37 17.71
C LYS A 12 -2.02 3.49 16.83
N TRP A 13 -3.29 3.43 16.40
CA TRP A 13 -3.96 4.46 15.59
C TRP A 13 -4.07 5.82 16.28
N LEU A 14 -3.96 5.84 17.62
CA LEU A 14 -4.01 7.05 18.45
C LEU A 14 -2.63 7.63 18.75
N ILE A 15 -1.54 7.00 18.28
CA ILE A 15 -0.18 7.49 18.51
C ILE A 15 0.00 8.87 17.82
N PRO A 16 0.51 9.89 18.55
CA PRO A 16 0.80 11.19 17.97
C PRO A 16 1.89 11.07 16.89
N GLY A 17 1.60 11.56 15.68
CA GLY A 17 2.53 11.55 14.53
C GLY A 17 1.90 11.03 13.23
N MET A 18 0.88 10.17 13.30
CA MET A 18 0.30 9.53 12.10
C MET A 18 -0.69 10.38 11.30
N GLY A 19 -1.05 11.59 11.76
CA GLY A 19 -1.95 12.50 11.04
C GLY A 19 -3.44 12.06 10.95
N VAL A 20 -3.76 10.79 11.18
CA VAL A 20 -5.12 10.21 11.08
C VAL A 20 -6.09 10.72 12.15
N LYS A 21 -5.60 10.97 13.38
CA LYS A 21 -6.44 11.33 14.54
C LYS A 21 -7.35 12.55 14.33
N ARG A 22 -6.87 13.56 13.60
CA ARG A 22 -7.60 14.81 13.36
C ARG A 22 -8.83 14.57 12.49
N TRP A 23 -8.70 13.69 11.50
CA TRP A 23 -9.77 13.34 10.58
C TRP A 23 -10.79 12.40 11.21
N VAL A 24 -10.35 11.48 12.09
CA VAL A 24 -11.24 10.65 12.89
C VAL A 24 -12.10 11.48 13.84
N LEU A 25 -11.52 12.50 14.49
CA LEU A 25 -12.28 13.45 15.31
C LEU A 25 -13.28 14.26 14.46
N LEU A 26 -12.86 14.72 13.29
CA LEU A 26 -13.72 15.46 12.37
C LEU A 26 -14.89 14.60 11.86
N LEU A 27 -14.65 13.32 11.60
CA LEU A 27 -15.69 12.34 11.25
C LEU A 27 -16.70 12.16 12.39
N ALA A 28 -16.22 12.00 13.63
CA ALA A 28 -17.08 11.87 14.81
C ALA A 28 -17.96 13.12 15.01
N CYS A 29 -17.38 14.32 14.84
CA CYS A 29 -18.14 15.57 14.88
C CYS A 29 -19.20 15.65 13.76
N GLY A 30 -18.86 15.23 12.53
CA GLY A 30 -19.81 15.19 11.42
C GLY A 30 -20.97 14.23 11.65
N ILE A 31 -20.69 13.04 12.19
CA ILE A 31 -21.73 12.05 12.55
C ILE A 31 -22.64 12.60 13.65
N ALA A 32 -22.10 13.27 14.66
CA ALA A 32 -22.90 13.90 15.72
C ALA A 32 -23.82 14.99 15.17
N LEU A 33 -23.33 15.83 14.25
CA LEU A 33 -24.13 16.87 13.59
C LEU A 33 -25.23 16.29 12.69
N LEU A 34 -24.93 15.22 11.93
CA LEU A 34 -25.95 14.49 11.15
C LEU A 34 -27.01 13.86 12.04
N SER A 35 -26.59 13.23 13.13
CA SER A 35 -27.49 12.62 14.11
C SER A 35 -28.44 13.66 14.72
N LEU A 36 -27.93 14.86 15.06
CA LEU A 36 -28.75 15.98 15.50
C LEU A 36 -29.72 16.45 14.41
N GLY A 37 -29.25 16.61 13.17
CA GLY A 37 -30.10 16.97 12.02
C GLY A 37 -31.24 15.97 11.79
N PHE A 38 -30.94 14.68 11.88
CA PHE A 38 -31.91 13.59 11.73
C PHE A 38 -32.87 13.50 12.92
N SER A 39 -32.38 13.74 14.14
CA SER A 39 -33.21 13.82 15.36
C SER A 39 -34.26 14.92 15.25
N PHE A 40 -33.92 16.08 14.66
CA PHE A 40 -34.89 17.15 14.40
C PHE A 40 -35.94 16.80 13.34
N LEU A 41 -35.66 15.85 12.45
CA LEU A 41 -36.60 15.33 11.45
C LEU A 41 -37.64 14.40 12.09
N LEU A 42 -37.23 13.59 13.07
CA LEU A 42 -38.03 12.58 13.77
C LEU A 42 -38.88 13.13 14.94
N ARG A 43 -39.35 14.38 14.82
CA ARG A 43 -39.94 15.19 15.91
C ARG A 43 -41.07 14.54 16.72
N GLU A 44 -41.71 13.47 16.27
CA GLU A 44 -42.74 12.75 17.03
C GLU A 44 -42.23 11.97 18.24
N LEU A 45 -40.93 11.62 18.32
CA LEU A 45 -40.42 10.76 19.40
C LEU A 45 -39.71 11.48 20.56
N TYR A 46 -39.16 12.70 20.40
CA TYR A 46 -38.31 13.33 21.43
C TYR A 46 -38.45 14.87 21.50
N PRO A 47 -39.24 15.42 22.45
CA PRO A 47 -39.21 16.85 22.76
C PRO A 47 -37.90 17.20 23.51
N LEU A 48 -37.11 18.12 22.96
CA LEU A 48 -35.83 18.54 23.55
C LEU A 48 -36.03 19.57 24.68
N PRO A 49 -35.27 19.48 25.79
CA PRO A 49 -35.32 20.45 26.89
C PRO A 49 -34.93 21.87 26.45
N SER A 50 -35.55 22.86 27.07
CA SER A 50 -35.33 24.31 26.83
C SER A 50 -33.92 24.79 27.16
N VAL A 51 -33.13 24.02 27.92
CA VAL A 51 -31.72 24.33 28.27
C VAL A 51 -30.83 24.44 27.03
N PHE A 52 -31.16 23.74 25.94
CA PHE A 52 -30.38 23.74 24.71
C PHE A 52 -30.87 24.77 23.67
N TYR A 53 -31.73 25.73 24.04
CA TYR A 53 -32.38 26.66 23.12
C TYR A 53 -31.42 27.38 22.16
N TYR A 54 -30.34 27.96 22.70
CA TYR A 54 -29.32 28.66 21.90
C TYR A 54 -28.39 27.72 21.15
N LEU A 55 -27.99 26.60 21.78
CA LEU A 55 -27.10 25.61 21.17
C LEU A 55 -27.74 24.92 19.97
N THR A 56 -29.06 24.74 20.02
CA THR A 56 -29.84 24.09 18.96
C THR A 56 -30.61 25.08 18.09
N LEU A 57 -30.27 26.38 18.16
CA LEU A 57 -30.81 27.43 17.30
C LEU A 57 -32.36 27.36 17.19
N GLN A 58 -33.06 27.21 18.31
CA GLN A 58 -34.52 26.97 18.33
C GLN A 58 -35.36 28.15 17.83
N PHE A 59 -34.76 29.33 17.66
CA PHE A 59 -35.38 30.51 17.05
C PHE A 59 -35.57 30.39 15.52
N ILE A 60 -34.90 29.41 14.88
CA ILE A 60 -34.96 29.20 13.42
C ILE A 60 -36.12 28.26 13.06
N PRO A 61 -36.86 28.52 11.96
CA PRO A 61 -37.89 27.61 11.46
C PRO A 61 -37.36 26.18 11.30
N ARG A 62 -38.20 25.23 11.69
CA ARG A 62 -37.84 23.82 11.88
C ARG A 62 -37.18 23.17 10.66
N GLY A 63 -37.74 23.40 9.48
CA GLY A 63 -37.20 22.87 8.22
C GLY A 63 -35.83 23.45 7.87
N LEU A 64 -35.63 24.74 8.14
CA LEU A 64 -34.37 25.43 7.88
C LEU A 64 -33.27 24.93 8.81
N ARG A 65 -33.58 24.71 10.09
CA ARG A 65 -32.65 24.12 11.05
C ARG A 65 -32.26 22.68 10.71
N ALA A 66 -33.24 21.83 10.39
CA ALA A 66 -32.98 20.43 10.01
C ALA A 66 -32.12 20.38 8.73
N GLY A 67 -32.43 21.23 7.74
CA GLY A 67 -31.62 21.39 6.54
C GLY A 67 -30.20 21.89 6.85
N LEU A 68 -30.04 22.85 7.75
CA LEU A 68 -28.74 23.42 8.11
C LEU A 68 -27.83 22.39 8.80
N PHE A 69 -28.31 21.71 9.84
CA PHE A 69 -27.53 20.67 10.52
C PHE A 69 -27.29 19.44 9.62
N GLY A 70 -28.26 19.08 8.79
CA GLY A 70 -28.13 18.00 7.81
C GLY A 70 -27.06 18.29 6.76
N LEU A 71 -27.11 19.47 6.13
CA LEU A 71 -26.14 19.88 5.10
C LEU A 71 -24.74 20.08 5.67
N ILE A 72 -24.61 20.76 6.81
CA ILE A 72 -23.32 20.96 7.47
C ILE A 72 -22.75 19.61 7.92
N GLY A 73 -23.57 18.76 8.56
CA GLY A 73 -23.14 17.43 8.99
C GLY A 73 -22.68 16.56 7.81
N ALA A 74 -23.44 16.54 6.71
CA ALA A 74 -23.08 15.80 5.51
C ALA A 74 -21.77 16.31 4.89
N GLY A 75 -21.58 17.63 4.82
CA GLY A 75 -20.34 18.24 4.33
C GLY A 75 -19.12 17.89 5.18
N VAL A 76 -19.27 17.95 6.51
CA VAL A 76 -18.19 17.58 7.45
C VAL A 76 -17.84 16.10 7.34
N VAL A 77 -18.83 15.21 7.25
CA VAL A 77 -18.59 13.76 7.04
C VAL A 77 -17.90 13.50 5.71
N MET A 78 -18.35 14.13 4.62
CA MET A 78 -17.74 13.95 3.30
C MET A 78 -16.27 14.38 3.30
N LEU A 79 -15.96 15.55 3.86
CA LEU A 79 -14.57 16.01 4.02
C LEU A 79 -13.75 15.05 4.88
N ALA A 80 -14.30 14.60 6.01
CA ALA A 80 -13.62 13.65 6.88
C ALA A 80 -13.24 12.36 6.15
N LEU A 81 -14.16 11.80 5.36
CA LEU A 81 -13.92 10.59 4.58
C LEU A 81 -12.84 10.79 3.51
N LEU A 82 -12.88 11.91 2.78
CA LEU A 82 -11.90 12.23 1.74
C LEU A 82 -10.48 12.37 2.32
N TYR A 83 -10.34 13.11 3.42
CA TYR A 83 -9.04 13.30 4.05
C TYR A 83 -8.54 12.06 4.77
N LEU A 84 -9.43 11.27 5.36
CA LEU A 84 -9.07 9.99 5.97
C LEU A 84 -8.55 9.02 4.91
N ASN A 85 -9.22 8.92 3.76
CA ASN A 85 -8.77 8.10 2.64
C ASN A 85 -7.38 8.55 2.15
N ARG A 86 -7.17 9.86 1.94
CA ARG A 86 -5.85 10.40 1.59
C ARG A 86 -4.77 10.11 2.64
N ALA A 87 -5.08 10.23 3.92
CA ALA A 87 -4.12 9.96 5.00
C ALA A 87 -3.72 8.47 5.04
N LEU A 88 -4.66 7.57 4.75
CA LEU A 88 -4.42 6.13 4.70
C LEU A 88 -3.70 5.69 3.42
N LEU A 89 -3.93 6.37 2.29
CA LEU A 89 -3.28 6.05 1.02
C LEU A 89 -1.87 6.63 0.91
N LYS A 90 -1.51 7.67 1.69
CA LYS A 90 -0.19 8.31 1.62
C LYS A 90 1.00 7.33 1.72
N PRO A 91 1.00 6.30 2.59
CA PRO A 91 2.07 5.30 2.64
C PRO A 91 2.09 4.32 1.46
N PHE A 92 0.98 4.21 0.72
CA PHE A 92 0.86 3.33 -0.44
C PHE A 92 1.05 4.08 -1.78
N VAL A 93 1.02 5.42 -1.73
CA VAL A 93 1.19 6.31 -2.89
C VAL A 93 2.55 7.00 -2.76
N GLU A 94 3.60 6.26 -3.08
CA GLU A 94 4.86 6.84 -3.53
C GLU A 94 5.23 6.15 -4.85
N PRO A 95 5.12 6.89 -5.95
CA PRO A 95 6.36 7.08 -6.67
C PRO A 95 6.50 8.54 -7.14
N ASN A 96 7.62 9.15 -6.74
CA ASN A 96 8.09 10.40 -7.31
C ASN A 96 7.97 10.32 -8.85
N PRO A 97 7.22 11.21 -9.53
CA PRO A 97 6.94 11.10 -10.97
C PRO A 97 8.20 10.98 -11.83
N GLU A 98 9.29 11.65 -11.41
CA GLU A 98 10.60 11.55 -12.05
C GLU A 98 11.17 10.13 -11.99
N THR A 99 10.95 9.41 -10.89
CA THR A 99 11.39 8.01 -10.73
C THR A 99 10.58 7.08 -11.63
N VAL A 100 9.26 7.29 -11.77
CA VAL A 100 8.41 6.46 -12.66
C VAL A 100 8.80 6.65 -14.11
N VAL A 101 8.94 7.90 -14.56
CA VAL A 101 9.30 8.19 -15.95
C VAL A 101 10.67 7.59 -16.27
N ASN A 102 11.64 7.72 -15.37
CA ASN A 102 12.96 7.12 -15.53
C ASN A 102 12.91 5.58 -15.52
N ALA A 103 12.07 4.96 -14.68
CA ALA A 103 11.88 3.51 -14.65
C ALA A 103 11.29 3.00 -15.97
N VAL A 104 10.22 3.63 -16.46
CA VAL A 104 9.59 3.31 -17.75
C VAL A 104 10.56 3.52 -18.91
N TYR A 105 11.32 4.62 -18.91
CA TYR A 105 12.33 4.91 -19.92
C TYR A 105 13.43 3.84 -19.94
N ARG A 106 13.98 3.46 -18.77
CA ARG A 106 14.99 2.40 -18.65
C ARG A 106 14.46 1.05 -19.13
N TYR A 107 13.25 0.68 -18.75
CA TYR A 107 12.60 -0.56 -19.18
C TYR A 107 12.48 -0.63 -20.71
N ARG A 108 11.88 0.40 -21.34
CA ARG A 108 11.72 0.47 -22.80
C ARG A 108 13.06 0.47 -23.54
N ARG A 109 14.10 1.10 -22.98
CA ARG A 109 15.44 1.13 -23.57
C ARG A 109 16.08 -0.26 -23.55
N ARG A 110 15.94 -1.00 -22.44
CA ARG A 110 16.49 -2.37 -22.31
C ARG A 110 15.77 -3.37 -23.21
N GLU A 111 14.45 -3.24 -23.42
CA GLU A 111 13.69 -4.07 -24.38
C GLU A 111 14.21 -3.92 -25.82
N ARG A 112 14.65 -2.71 -26.20
CA ARG A 112 15.29 -2.43 -27.50
C ARG A 112 16.79 -2.73 -27.52
N GLY A 113 17.32 -3.26 -26.43
CA GLY A 113 18.74 -3.60 -26.29
C GLY A 113 19.16 -4.78 -27.18
N PRO A 114 20.48 -4.99 -27.36
CA PRO A 114 21.00 -6.08 -28.16
C PRO A 114 20.57 -7.45 -27.60
N LYS A 115 20.35 -8.41 -28.51
CA LYS A 115 20.14 -9.81 -28.13
C LYS A 115 21.50 -10.43 -27.79
N VAL A 116 21.64 -10.91 -26.56
CA VAL A 116 22.90 -11.47 -26.05
C VAL A 116 22.68 -12.90 -25.62
N VAL A 117 23.51 -13.81 -26.13
CA VAL A 117 23.59 -15.19 -25.66
C VAL A 117 24.87 -15.35 -24.85
N ALA A 118 24.73 -15.68 -23.57
CA ALA A 118 25.84 -15.92 -22.67
C ALA A 118 25.93 -17.43 -22.37
N ILE A 119 27.07 -18.05 -22.64
CA ILE A 119 27.29 -19.49 -22.50
C ILE A 119 28.37 -19.70 -21.45
N GLY A 120 28.12 -20.53 -20.44
CA GLY A 120 29.09 -20.80 -19.38
C GLY A 120 28.48 -21.50 -18.16
N GLY A 121 29.12 -21.37 -17.00
CA GLY A 121 28.67 -21.95 -15.74
C GLY A 121 29.21 -21.20 -14.52
N GLY A 122 28.92 -21.73 -13.34
CA GLY A 122 29.43 -21.23 -12.09
C GLY A 122 29.07 -19.78 -11.76
N HIS A 123 29.91 -19.17 -10.94
CA HIS A 123 29.71 -17.83 -10.41
C HIS A 123 30.07 -16.74 -11.43
N GLY A 124 31.00 -17.02 -12.36
CA GLY A 124 31.44 -16.07 -13.38
C GLY A 124 30.30 -15.67 -14.32
N LEU A 125 29.53 -16.66 -14.80
CA LEU A 125 28.35 -16.39 -15.62
C LEU A 125 27.29 -15.60 -14.85
N ALA A 126 27.01 -15.96 -13.60
CA ALA A 126 26.06 -15.23 -12.76
C ALA A 126 26.45 -13.75 -12.57
N THR A 127 27.73 -13.46 -12.33
CA THR A 127 28.23 -12.07 -12.21
C THR A 127 28.10 -11.31 -13.53
N LEU A 128 28.44 -11.94 -14.66
CA LEU A 128 28.26 -11.34 -15.99
C LEU A 128 26.79 -10.99 -16.25
N LEU A 129 25.87 -11.90 -15.95
CA LEU A 129 24.42 -11.70 -16.14
C LEU A 129 23.88 -10.55 -15.28
N ARG A 130 24.36 -10.39 -14.04
CA ARG A 130 24.00 -9.23 -13.18
C ARG A 130 24.43 -7.90 -13.79
N GLY A 131 25.59 -7.86 -14.44
CA GLY A 131 26.06 -6.68 -15.16
C GLY A 131 25.23 -6.42 -16.42
N LEU A 132 25.03 -7.46 -17.23
CA LEU A 132 24.35 -7.35 -18.53
C LEU A 132 22.88 -6.93 -18.42
N LYS A 133 22.14 -7.35 -17.38
CA LYS A 133 20.72 -6.99 -17.20
C LYS A 133 20.49 -5.48 -17.07
N GLN A 134 21.53 -4.71 -16.72
CA GLN A 134 21.45 -3.26 -16.65
C GLN A 134 21.36 -2.60 -18.04
N TYR A 135 21.82 -3.31 -19.10
CA TYR A 135 21.96 -2.79 -20.46
C TYR A 135 20.95 -3.36 -21.46
N THR A 136 20.48 -4.61 -21.28
CA THR A 136 19.52 -5.25 -22.19
C THR A 136 18.62 -6.22 -21.44
N SER A 137 17.36 -6.32 -21.87
CA SER A 137 16.41 -7.35 -21.41
C SER A 137 16.44 -8.60 -22.28
N ASN A 138 17.19 -8.58 -23.39
CA ASN A 138 17.21 -9.66 -24.37
C ASN A 138 18.37 -10.62 -24.12
N ILE A 139 18.43 -11.22 -22.93
CA ILE A 139 19.52 -12.11 -22.51
C ILE A 139 19.05 -13.56 -22.53
N THR A 140 19.81 -14.43 -23.21
CA THR A 140 19.67 -15.89 -23.11
C THR A 140 20.91 -16.46 -22.45
N ALA A 141 20.74 -17.12 -21.30
CA ALA A 141 21.83 -17.78 -20.61
C ALA A 141 21.79 -19.30 -20.89
N VAL A 142 22.84 -19.82 -21.52
CA VAL A 142 23.06 -21.27 -21.69
C VAL A 142 24.02 -21.71 -20.60
N VAL A 143 23.48 -22.38 -19.59
CA VAL A 143 24.20 -22.75 -18.37
C VAL A 143 24.61 -24.22 -18.43
N THR A 144 25.90 -24.51 -18.27
CA THR A 144 26.36 -25.90 -18.05
C THR A 144 25.85 -26.39 -16.69
N VAL A 145 25.36 -27.64 -16.68
CA VAL A 145 24.84 -28.31 -15.49
C VAL A 145 25.80 -29.43 -15.05
N ALA A 146 27.09 -29.27 -15.35
CA ALA A 146 28.11 -30.27 -15.07
C ALA A 146 28.60 -30.26 -13.61
N ASP A 147 28.28 -29.21 -12.84
CA ASP A 147 28.85 -28.99 -11.51
C ASP A 147 28.48 -30.11 -10.54
N ASP A 148 29.46 -30.88 -10.12
CA ASP A 148 29.37 -32.09 -9.30
C ASP A 148 29.99 -31.90 -7.90
N GLY A 149 30.41 -30.68 -7.57
CA GLY A 149 30.93 -30.29 -6.26
C GLY A 149 29.88 -29.84 -5.24
N GLY A 150 30.26 -29.84 -3.96
CA GLY A 150 29.52 -29.16 -2.88
C GLY A 150 28.12 -29.73 -2.57
N SER A 151 27.18 -28.83 -2.22
CA SER A 151 25.79 -29.20 -1.91
C SER A 151 25.03 -29.70 -3.13
N SER A 152 25.28 -29.13 -4.31
CA SER A 152 24.70 -29.57 -5.59
C SER A 152 25.12 -31.00 -5.94
N GLY A 153 26.40 -31.34 -5.73
CA GLY A 153 26.92 -32.70 -5.90
C GLY A 153 26.41 -33.72 -4.88
N ARG A 154 26.09 -33.29 -3.64
CA ARG A 154 25.38 -34.15 -2.67
C ARG A 154 23.95 -34.43 -3.13
N LEU A 155 23.22 -33.39 -3.51
CA LEU A 155 21.83 -33.50 -3.95
C LEU A 155 21.70 -34.39 -5.21
N ARG A 156 22.64 -34.28 -6.15
CA ARG A 156 22.73 -35.16 -7.32
C ARG A 156 22.92 -36.62 -6.94
N ARG A 157 23.78 -36.91 -5.95
CA ARG A 157 24.04 -38.28 -5.47
C ARG A 157 22.89 -38.87 -4.67
N GLU A 158 22.20 -38.05 -3.87
CA GLU A 158 21.10 -38.50 -3.02
C GLU A 158 19.77 -38.63 -3.76
N LEU A 159 19.48 -37.72 -4.69
CA LEU A 159 18.17 -37.63 -5.36
C LEU A 159 18.20 -37.99 -6.85
N GLY A 160 19.38 -38.22 -7.44
CA GLY A 160 19.52 -38.55 -8.87
C GLY A 160 19.11 -37.41 -9.82
N VAL A 161 18.94 -36.19 -9.31
CA VAL A 161 18.53 -35.01 -10.08
C VAL A 161 19.74 -34.26 -10.65
N LEU A 162 19.51 -33.46 -11.69
CA LEU A 162 20.53 -32.54 -12.20
C LEU A 162 20.96 -31.54 -11.11
N PRO A 163 22.26 -31.21 -11.01
CA PRO A 163 22.77 -30.35 -9.95
C PRO A 163 22.23 -28.93 -10.09
N PRO A 164 21.53 -28.40 -9.07
CA PRO A 164 20.76 -27.16 -9.24
C PRO A 164 21.54 -25.86 -9.08
N GLY A 165 22.80 -25.93 -8.63
CA GLY A 165 23.56 -24.75 -8.18
C GLY A 165 23.72 -23.67 -9.24
N ASP A 166 24.29 -24.01 -10.39
CA ASP A 166 24.69 -23.05 -11.40
C ASP A 166 23.51 -22.36 -12.08
N PHE A 167 22.47 -23.12 -12.44
CA PHE A 167 21.27 -22.51 -13.02
C PHE A 167 20.54 -21.64 -12.00
N ARG A 168 20.48 -22.04 -10.72
CA ARG A 168 19.86 -21.25 -9.65
C ARG A 168 20.56 -19.90 -9.50
N ASN A 169 21.88 -19.90 -9.49
CA ASN A 169 22.66 -18.66 -9.37
C ASN A 169 22.44 -17.72 -10.58
N CYS A 170 22.28 -18.28 -11.79
CA CYS A 170 21.96 -17.49 -12.99
C CYS A 170 20.54 -16.92 -12.96
N ILE A 171 19.55 -17.68 -12.47
CA ILE A 171 18.17 -17.17 -12.27
C ILE A 171 18.18 -16.03 -11.25
N ALA A 172 18.84 -16.22 -10.10
CA ALA A 172 18.94 -15.19 -9.08
C ALA A 172 19.67 -13.93 -9.59
N ALA A 173 20.67 -14.08 -10.46
CA ALA A 173 21.35 -12.96 -11.10
C ALA A 173 20.42 -12.12 -12.00
N LEU A 174 19.53 -12.78 -12.75
CA LEU A 174 18.60 -12.15 -13.69
C LEU A 174 17.29 -11.66 -13.03
N ALA A 175 16.95 -12.14 -11.83
CA ALA A 175 15.81 -11.64 -11.08
C ALA A 175 15.99 -10.16 -10.74
N ASP A 176 14.92 -9.36 -10.90
CA ASP A 176 14.85 -7.97 -10.44
C ASP A 176 14.55 -7.96 -8.93
N ASP A 177 15.53 -8.37 -8.15
CA ASP A 177 15.49 -8.21 -6.70
C ASP A 177 16.77 -7.53 -6.22
N GLU A 178 16.73 -6.20 -6.12
CA GLU A 178 17.70 -5.40 -5.37
C GLU A 178 17.31 -5.33 -3.87
N ALA A 179 16.36 -6.17 -3.40
CA ALA A 179 15.90 -6.21 -2.02
C ALA A 179 16.10 -7.60 -1.35
N LEU A 180 17.36 -8.09 -1.34
CA LEU A 180 17.84 -9.06 -0.36
C LEU A 180 19.06 -8.51 0.38
#